data_AF-A0A2V1K0K4-F1
#
_entry.id   AF-A0A2V1K0K4-F1
#
_cell.length_a   1.000
_cell.length_b   1.000
_cell.length_c   1.000
_cell.angle_alpha   90.00
_cell.angle_beta   90.00
_cell.angle_gamma   90.00
#
_symmetry.space_group_name_H-M   'P 1'
#
loop_
_entity.id
_entity.type
_entity.pdbx_description
1 polymer ?
#
loop_
_entity_poly.entity_id
_entity_poly.type
_entity_poly.pdbx_seq_one_letter_code
_entity_poly.pdbx_strand_id
1 'polypeptide(L)'
;MPHSIRTRQCGVGTLEFTLAALPLLIMGMLVAETAHWHQQRLLLRHALHESARTGSTSGASPAAIHTTFLSSLPTPLRQRMTGSATQWQLRVISPSTDSHADFDQPDPAQAHTPVIRHDYQLEQHRTRLEQGWPDGRGPHSGQTIFEANTLHLALDYPHRPWLPGLPTVPIRIEAQASMQSHARHWTEQGRAPSTGQDAPVPPAAAPTHWPDTATPPAQSTADTTRVTTSPPTAGQADAITHIGVDDEPLCGIALCCGT
;
A
#
# COMPACT_ATOMS: atom_id res chain seq x y z
N MET A 1 0.52 75.25 -40.71
CA MET A 1 1.52 74.47 -39.94
C MET A 1 0.81 73.28 -39.33
N PRO A 2 1.16 72.03 -39.68
CA PRO A 2 0.48 70.86 -39.14
C PRO A 2 1.08 70.47 -37.77
N HIS A 3 0.23 70.34 -36.75
CA HIS A 3 0.60 69.75 -35.47
C HIS A 3 0.65 68.23 -35.60
N SER A 4 1.84 67.66 -35.50
CA SER A 4 2.05 66.22 -35.41
C SER A 4 1.73 65.74 -33.99
N ILE A 5 0.56 65.13 -33.82
CA ILE A 5 0.21 64.42 -32.58
C ILE A 5 1.03 63.12 -32.55
N ARG A 6 2.13 63.13 -31.78
CA ARG A 6 2.86 61.88 -31.46
C ARG A 6 2.05 61.11 -30.42
N THR A 7 1.27 60.14 -30.87
CA THR A 7 0.73 59.10 -29.98
C THR A 7 1.89 58.25 -29.46
N ARG A 8 2.12 58.25 -28.15
CA ARG A 8 3.09 57.37 -27.49
C ARG A 8 2.60 55.93 -27.56
N GLN A 9 3.06 55.18 -28.55
CA GLN A 9 2.86 53.72 -28.69
C GLN A 9 3.90 52.94 -27.87
N CYS A 10 4.03 53.22 -26.57
CA CYS A 10 4.87 52.40 -25.69
C CYS A 10 3.95 51.51 -24.85
N GLY A 11 3.85 50.22 -25.19
CA GLY A 11 3.17 49.21 -24.38
C GLY A 11 2.23 48.27 -25.13
N VAL A 12 1.77 48.62 -26.34
CA VAL A 12 0.85 47.77 -27.13
C VAL A 12 1.49 46.43 -27.49
N GLY A 13 2.75 46.44 -27.94
CA GLY A 13 3.46 45.19 -28.27
C GLY A 13 3.66 44.26 -27.07
N THR A 14 3.82 44.81 -25.86
CA THR A 14 3.89 44.00 -24.63
C THR A 14 2.54 43.37 -24.31
N LEU A 15 1.44 44.12 -24.48
CA LEU A 15 0.09 43.60 -24.27
C LEU A 15 -0.25 42.47 -25.25
N GLU A 16 0.01 42.67 -26.54
CA GLU A 16 -0.23 41.66 -27.59
C GLU A 16 0.61 40.41 -27.34
N PHE A 17 1.88 40.58 -26.98
CA PHE A 17 2.75 39.48 -26.62
C PHE A 17 2.24 38.73 -25.38
N THR A 18 1.89 39.41 -24.30
CA THR A 18 1.37 38.77 -23.09
C THR A 18 0.06 38.04 -23.37
N LEU A 19 -0.83 38.62 -24.17
CA LEU A 19 -2.11 38.02 -24.55
C LEU A 19 -1.91 36.75 -25.38
N ALA A 20 -0.87 36.69 -26.22
CA ALA A 20 -0.52 35.49 -26.98
C ALA A 20 0.28 34.46 -26.15
N ALA A 21 1.18 34.91 -25.28
CA ALA A 21 2.09 34.05 -24.52
C ALA A 21 1.40 33.34 -23.35
N LEU A 22 0.49 34.03 -22.66
CA LEU A 22 -0.21 33.49 -21.50
C LEU A 22 -0.98 32.19 -21.79
N PRO A 23 -1.86 32.11 -22.82
CA PRO A 23 -2.58 30.87 -23.10
C PRO A 23 -1.64 29.74 -23.51
N LEU A 24 -0.55 30.04 -24.23
CA LEU A 24 0.46 29.05 -24.60
C LEU A 24 1.15 28.47 -23.37
N LEU A 25 1.48 29.32 -22.39
CA LEU A 25 2.11 28.90 -21.13
C LEU A 25 1.15 28.04 -20.29
N ILE A 26 -0.13 28.44 -20.19
CA ILE A 26 -1.16 27.66 -19.49
C ILE A 26 -1.33 26.29 -20.15
N MET A 27 -1.38 26.25 -21.49
CA MET A 27 -1.48 24.99 -22.24
C MET A 27 -0.27 24.08 -21.98
N GLY A 28 0.94 24.64 -21.97
CA GLY A 28 2.15 23.89 -21.63
C GLY A 28 2.12 23.30 -20.21
N MET A 29 1.67 24.09 -19.23
CA MET A 29 1.51 23.61 -17.85
C MET A 29 0.44 22.52 -17.73
N LEU A 30 -0.68 22.65 -18.45
CA LEU A 30 -1.74 21.63 -18.48
C LEU A 30 -1.22 20.32 -19.06
N VAL A 31 -0.48 20.37 -20.18
CA VAL A 31 0.15 19.19 -20.78
C VAL A 31 1.12 18.53 -19.79
N ALA A 32 1.96 19.32 -19.12
CA ALA A 32 2.89 18.78 -18.12
C ALA A 32 2.17 18.12 -16.93
N GLU A 33 1.10 18.72 -16.43
CA GLU A 33 0.28 18.17 -15.34
C GLU A 33 -0.40 16.86 -15.76
N THR A 34 -1.00 16.83 -16.95
CA THR A 34 -1.66 15.61 -17.46
C THR A 34 -0.66 14.46 -17.65
N ALA A 35 0.54 14.75 -18.15
CA ALA A 35 1.62 13.76 -18.26
C ALA A 35 2.04 13.25 -16.87
N HIS A 36 2.21 14.15 -15.90
CA HIS A 36 2.55 13.80 -14.53
C HIS A 36 1.48 12.91 -13.86
N TRP A 37 0.21 13.29 -14.00
CA TRP A 37 -0.94 12.53 -13.51
C TRP A 37 -1.00 11.13 -14.14
N HIS A 38 -0.77 11.02 -15.44
CA HIS A 38 -0.77 9.74 -16.14
C HIS A 38 0.39 8.85 -15.68
N GLN A 39 1.59 9.41 -15.52
CA GLN A 39 2.75 8.68 -15.02
C GLN A 39 2.49 8.10 -13.62
N GLN A 40 1.90 8.89 -12.71
CA GLN A 40 1.53 8.39 -11.38
C GLN A 40 0.50 7.26 -11.45
N ARG A 41 -0.53 7.39 -12.30
CA ARG A 41 -1.54 6.32 -12.49
C ARG A 41 -0.92 5.02 -12.97
N LEU A 42 0.04 5.07 -13.90
CA LEU A 42 0.74 3.89 -14.39
C LEU A 42 1.55 3.21 -13.29
N LEU A 43 2.30 3.98 -12.50
CA LEU A 43 3.10 3.46 -11.39
C LEU A 43 2.21 2.80 -10.32
N LEU A 44 1.11 3.45 -9.95
CA LEU A 44 0.16 2.91 -8.97
C LEU A 44 -0.53 1.63 -9.48
N ARG A 45 -0.91 1.59 -10.78
CA ARG A 45 -1.47 0.38 -11.41
C ARG A 45 -0.49 -0.78 -11.39
N HIS A 46 0.76 -0.53 -11.77
CA HIS A 46 1.79 -1.55 -11.75
C HIS A 46 2.00 -2.11 -10.35
N ALA A 47 2.15 -1.24 -9.35
CA ALA A 47 2.29 -1.64 -7.96
C ALA A 47 1.07 -2.44 -7.46
N LEU A 48 -0.14 -2.02 -7.82
CA LEU A 48 -1.37 -2.71 -7.44
C LEU A 48 -1.47 -4.11 -8.08
N HIS A 49 -1.06 -4.27 -9.34
CA HIS A 49 -1.01 -5.58 -10.00
C HIS A 49 0.04 -6.50 -9.37
N GLU A 50 1.22 -6.00 -9.03
CA GLU A 50 2.25 -6.82 -8.38
C GLU A 50 1.79 -7.29 -6.98
N SER A 51 1.08 -6.40 -6.29
CA SER A 51 0.47 -6.70 -4.99
C SER A 51 -0.67 -7.72 -5.11
N ALA A 52 -1.51 -7.61 -6.15
CA ALA A 52 -2.55 -8.59 -6.44
C ALA A 52 -1.93 -9.96 -6.74
N ARG A 53 -0.84 -10.00 -7.51
CA ARG A 53 -0.12 -11.23 -7.83
C ARG A 53 0.50 -11.87 -6.60
N THR A 54 1.15 -11.10 -5.73
CA THR A 54 1.70 -11.65 -4.47
C THR A 54 0.55 -12.05 -3.53
N GLY A 55 -0.52 -11.28 -3.47
CA GLY A 55 -1.72 -11.58 -2.70
C GLY A 55 -2.37 -12.89 -3.13
N SER A 56 -2.44 -13.16 -4.43
CA SER A 56 -3.06 -14.37 -4.98
C SER A 56 -2.31 -15.65 -4.60
N THR A 57 -1.01 -15.55 -4.32
CA THR A 57 -0.17 -16.68 -3.86
C THR A 57 0.04 -16.71 -2.35
N SER A 58 -0.26 -15.64 -1.62
CA SER A 58 -0.08 -15.55 -0.16
C SER A 58 -1.40 -15.65 0.61
N GLY A 59 -2.42 -16.27 0.00
CA GLY A 59 -3.74 -16.42 0.62
C GLY A 59 -4.39 -15.08 0.93
N ALA A 60 -4.23 -14.09 0.05
CA ALA A 60 -4.72 -12.73 0.24
C ALA A 60 -4.24 -12.05 1.55
N SER A 61 -3.06 -12.39 2.07
CA SER A 61 -2.53 -11.78 3.30
C SER A 61 -2.42 -10.24 3.18
N PRO A 62 -3.05 -9.46 4.09
CA PRO A 62 -3.01 -7.99 4.06
C PRO A 62 -1.59 -7.45 4.13
N ALA A 63 -0.77 -8.06 4.98
CA ALA A 63 0.60 -7.64 5.21
C ALA A 63 1.46 -7.87 3.96
N ALA A 64 1.28 -9.00 3.27
CA ALA A 64 1.98 -9.30 2.03
C ALA A 64 1.57 -8.33 0.91
N ILE A 65 0.26 -8.13 0.70
CA ILE A 65 -0.27 -7.19 -0.29
C ILE A 65 0.26 -5.78 -0.05
N HIS A 66 0.15 -5.27 1.18
CA HIS A 66 0.59 -3.93 1.53
C HIS A 66 2.10 -3.74 1.40
N THR A 67 2.89 -4.73 1.83
CA THR A 67 4.36 -4.65 1.74
C THR A 67 4.82 -4.67 0.29
N THR A 68 4.29 -5.57 -0.55
CA THR A 68 4.58 -5.63 -1.98
C THR A 68 4.16 -4.35 -2.69
N PHE A 69 3.01 -3.78 -2.31
CA PHE A 69 2.54 -2.52 -2.86
C PHE A 69 3.54 -1.39 -2.59
N LEU A 70 3.94 -1.20 -1.35
CA LEU A 70 4.91 -0.16 -1.01
C LEU A 70 6.28 -0.44 -1.61
N SER A 71 6.74 -1.69 -1.66
CA SER A 71 8.07 -2.01 -2.21
C SER A 71 8.16 -1.85 -3.73
N SER A 72 7.06 -2.04 -4.46
CA SER A 72 6.99 -1.87 -5.93
C SER A 72 6.86 -0.42 -6.37
N LEU A 73 6.55 0.51 -5.45
CA LEU A 73 6.52 1.93 -5.74
C LEU A 73 7.94 2.54 -5.79
N PRO A 74 8.18 3.53 -6.67
CA PRO A 74 9.42 4.29 -6.64
C PRO A 74 9.52 5.11 -5.35
N THR A 75 10.75 5.24 -4.82
CA THR A 75 11.07 5.92 -3.55
C THR A 75 10.33 7.25 -3.32
N PRO A 76 10.29 8.23 -4.25
CA PRO A 76 9.62 9.50 -3.98
C PRO A 76 8.11 9.34 -3.77
N LEU A 77 7.46 8.44 -4.53
CA LEU A 77 6.02 8.19 -4.39
C LEU A 77 5.73 7.41 -3.10
N ARG A 78 6.57 6.42 -2.78
CA ARG A 78 6.50 5.67 -1.52
C ARG A 78 6.61 6.59 -0.30
N GLN A 79 7.62 7.46 -0.27
CA GLN A 79 7.81 8.43 0.82
C GLN A 79 6.63 9.38 0.96
N ARG A 80 6.05 9.83 -0.16
CA ARG A 80 4.84 10.66 -0.14
C ARG A 80 3.66 9.90 0.48
N MET A 81 3.48 8.63 0.15
CA MET A 81 2.39 7.82 0.69
C MET A 81 2.59 7.47 2.16
N THR A 82 3.81 7.22 2.61
CA THR A 82 4.10 6.90 4.02
C THR A 82 4.19 8.13 4.92
N GLY A 83 4.55 9.30 4.37
CA GLY A 83 4.74 10.54 5.12
C GLY A 83 3.57 11.53 5.05
N SER A 84 2.54 11.27 4.23
CA SER A 84 1.41 12.19 4.10
C SER A 84 0.30 11.89 5.10
N ALA A 85 -0.26 12.95 5.69
CA ALA A 85 -1.54 12.89 6.40
C ALA A 85 -2.75 12.63 5.48
N THR A 86 -2.56 12.64 4.16
CA THR A 86 -3.62 12.35 3.19
C THR A 86 -3.78 10.83 3.11
N GLN A 87 -4.89 10.34 3.64
CA GLN A 87 -5.18 8.92 3.73
C GLN A 87 -5.55 8.38 2.34
N TRP A 88 -4.59 7.76 1.68
CA TRP A 88 -4.87 6.79 0.63
C TRP A 88 -5.37 5.50 1.29
N GLN A 89 -6.17 4.70 0.58
CA GLN A 89 -6.73 3.47 1.11
C GLN A 89 -6.58 2.33 0.10
N LEU A 90 -5.97 1.23 0.53
CA LEU A 90 -5.92 -0.02 -0.20
C LEU A 90 -6.93 -0.99 0.43
N ARG A 91 -7.91 -1.43 -0.35
CA ARG A 91 -8.97 -2.35 0.09
C ARG A 91 -8.96 -3.64 -0.73
N VAL A 92 -9.21 -4.75 -0.05
CA VAL A 92 -9.57 -6.02 -0.67
C VAL A 92 -11.08 -6.02 -0.86
N ILE A 93 -11.53 -6.20 -2.10
CA ILE A 93 -12.95 -6.20 -2.48
C ILE A 93 -13.49 -7.63 -2.53
N SER A 94 -12.67 -8.58 -2.98
CA SER A 94 -12.97 -10.01 -3.01
C SER A 94 -11.67 -10.78 -2.78
N PRO A 95 -11.66 -11.92 -2.05
CA PRO A 95 -12.77 -12.47 -1.26
C PRO A 95 -13.22 -11.52 -0.14
N SER A 96 -14.53 -11.48 0.11
CA SER A 96 -15.15 -10.72 1.21
C SER A 96 -15.48 -11.65 2.39
N THR A 97 -15.83 -11.07 3.54
CA THR A 97 -16.34 -11.81 4.71
C THR A 97 -17.57 -12.65 4.35
N ASP A 98 -18.48 -12.11 3.55
CA ASP A 98 -19.66 -12.84 3.05
C ASP A 98 -19.27 -13.96 2.07
N SER A 99 -18.22 -13.75 1.25
CA SER A 99 -17.69 -14.79 0.37
C SER A 99 -17.14 -15.97 1.18
N HIS A 100 -16.48 -15.69 2.30
CA HIS A 100 -16.05 -16.72 3.24
C HIS A 100 -17.27 -17.40 3.90
N ALA A 101 -18.30 -16.66 4.33
CA ALA A 101 -19.50 -17.27 4.92
C ALA A 101 -20.18 -18.29 3.99
N ASP A 102 -20.15 -18.06 2.67
CA ASP A 102 -20.77 -18.96 1.69
C ASP A 102 -19.86 -20.12 1.25
N PHE A 103 -18.57 -19.84 1.04
CA PHE A 103 -17.65 -20.75 0.35
C PHE A 103 -16.53 -21.31 1.22
N ASP A 104 -16.51 -21.02 2.52
CA ASP A 104 -15.57 -21.60 3.46
C ASP A 104 -15.67 -23.13 3.45
N GLN A 105 -14.51 -23.78 3.46
CA GLN A 105 -14.40 -25.22 3.64
C GLN A 105 -13.34 -25.50 4.69
N PRO A 106 -13.58 -26.45 5.61
CA PRO A 106 -12.58 -26.85 6.58
C PRO A 106 -11.36 -27.43 5.86
N ASP A 107 -10.22 -26.74 5.99
CA ASP A 107 -8.93 -27.26 5.55
C ASP A 107 -8.30 -28.05 6.71
N PRO A 108 -8.09 -29.38 6.56
CA PRO A 108 -7.43 -30.18 7.59
C PRO A 108 -6.00 -29.71 7.92
N ALA A 109 -5.34 -28.97 7.02
CA ALA A 109 -4.02 -28.39 7.25
C ALA A 109 -4.07 -27.04 8.02
N GLN A 110 -5.22 -26.36 8.04
CA GLN A 110 -5.42 -25.05 8.66
C GLN A 110 -6.68 -25.04 9.51
N ALA A 111 -6.78 -26.01 10.43
CA ALA A 111 -8.00 -26.42 11.13
C ALA A 111 -8.84 -25.30 11.79
N HIS A 112 -8.33 -24.06 11.91
CA HIS A 112 -9.01 -22.94 12.57
C HIS A 112 -9.05 -21.64 11.75
N THR A 113 -8.70 -21.66 10.45
CA THR A 113 -8.83 -20.48 9.60
C THR A 113 -9.80 -20.76 8.45
N PRO A 114 -10.82 -19.92 8.23
CA PRO A 114 -11.73 -20.09 7.11
C PRO A 114 -10.97 -19.90 5.79
N VAL A 115 -11.01 -20.90 4.90
CA VAL A 115 -10.32 -20.92 3.61
C VAL A 115 -11.30 -21.23 2.50
N ILE A 116 -11.34 -20.38 1.47
CA ILE A 116 -12.00 -20.72 0.21
C ILE A 116 -11.04 -21.59 -0.59
N ARG A 117 -11.46 -22.83 -0.89
CA ARG A 117 -10.62 -23.78 -1.62
C ARG A 117 -10.61 -23.44 -3.11
N HIS A 118 -9.40 -23.41 -3.67
CA HIS A 118 -9.14 -23.07 -5.07
C HIS A 118 -9.20 -24.27 -6.00
N ASP A 119 -9.17 -25.50 -5.46
CA ASP A 119 -9.20 -26.72 -6.25
C ASP A 119 -10.63 -27.12 -6.60
N TYR A 120 -10.82 -27.73 -7.77
CA TYR A 120 -12.11 -28.28 -8.19
C TYR A 120 -13.26 -27.26 -8.15
N GLN A 121 -12.99 -26.01 -8.54
CA GLN A 121 -13.99 -24.93 -8.51
C GLN A 121 -15.23 -25.26 -9.34
N LEU A 122 -15.07 -25.98 -10.45
CA LEU A 122 -16.19 -26.39 -11.30
C LEU A 122 -17.09 -27.39 -10.57
N GLU A 123 -16.51 -28.38 -9.90
CA GLU A 123 -17.23 -29.37 -9.10
C GLU A 123 -17.88 -28.72 -7.87
N GLN A 124 -17.19 -27.80 -7.21
CA GLN A 124 -17.77 -27.00 -6.14
C GLN A 124 -18.97 -26.19 -6.63
N HIS A 125 -18.84 -25.50 -7.77
CA HIS A 125 -19.94 -24.74 -8.37
C HIS A 125 -21.14 -25.64 -8.71
N ARG A 126 -20.88 -26.79 -9.32
CA ARG A 126 -21.89 -27.80 -9.61
C ARG A 126 -22.59 -28.30 -8.35
N THR A 127 -21.83 -28.55 -7.29
CA THR A 127 -22.38 -28.97 -5.99
C THR A 127 -23.32 -27.90 -5.42
N ARG A 128 -22.98 -26.60 -5.56
CA ARG A 128 -23.85 -25.50 -5.13
C ARG A 128 -25.14 -25.42 -5.96
N LEU A 129 -25.05 -25.64 -7.27
CA LEU A 129 -26.24 -25.75 -8.14
C LEU A 129 -27.15 -26.91 -7.70
N GLU A 130 -26.57 -28.07 -7.38
CA GLU A 130 -27.31 -29.25 -6.88
C GLU A 130 -27.93 -29.02 -5.49
N GLN A 131 -27.34 -28.15 -4.67
CA GLN A 131 -27.89 -27.66 -3.40
C GLN A 131 -29.01 -26.62 -3.57
N GLY A 132 -29.35 -26.25 -4.81
CA GLY A 132 -30.42 -25.30 -5.12
C GLY A 132 -30.00 -23.83 -5.05
N TRP A 133 -28.69 -23.53 -5.03
CA TRP A 133 -28.22 -22.15 -5.08
C TRP A 133 -28.48 -21.57 -6.49
N PRO A 134 -29.22 -20.45 -6.62
CA PRO A 134 -29.48 -19.83 -7.90
C PRO A 134 -28.16 -19.49 -8.62
N ASP A 135 -27.97 -20.03 -9.83
CA ASP A 135 -26.73 -19.89 -10.61
C ASP A 135 -25.44 -20.24 -9.85
N GLY A 136 -25.53 -21.10 -8.82
CA GLY A 136 -24.40 -21.46 -7.96
C GLY A 136 -23.83 -20.29 -7.18
N ARG A 137 -24.63 -19.23 -6.97
CA ARG A 137 -24.27 -18.03 -6.21
C ARG A 137 -24.58 -18.19 -4.73
N GLY A 138 -23.68 -17.70 -3.89
CA GLY A 138 -23.82 -17.76 -2.44
C GLY A 138 -24.96 -16.88 -1.92
N PRO A 139 -25.69 -17.31 -0.88
CA PRO A 139 -26.84 -16.58 -0.35
C PRO A 139 -26.47 -15.24 0.32
N HIS A 140 -25.25 -15.10 0.87
CA HIS A 140 -24.81 -13.86 1.52
C HIS A 140 -24.04 -12.95 0.55
N SER A 141 -23.04 -13.51 -0.13
CA SER A 141 -22.14 -12.77 -1.03
C SER A 141 -22.77 -12.47 -2.39
N GLY A 142 -23.77 -13.25 -2.81
CA GLY A 142 -24.28 -13.22 -4.19
C GLY A 142 -23.23 -13.61 -5.23
N GLN A 143 -22.06 -14.09 -4.84
CA GLN A 143 -20.94 -14.41 -5.72
C GLN A 143 -20.94 -15.89 -6.08
N THR A 144 -20.32 -16.26 -7.20
CA THR A 144 -19.98 -17.67 -7.48
C THR A 144 -18.64 -18.04 -6.83
N ILE A 145 -18.35 -19.34 -6.70
CA ILE A 145 -17.04 -19.82 -6.22
C ILE A 145 -15.85 -19.31 -7.06
N PHE A 146 -16.08 -18.99 -8.35
CA PHE A 146 -15.05 -18.43 -9.23
C PHE A 146 -14.76 -16.97 -8.87
N GLU A 147 -15.81 -16.18 -8.63
CA GLU A 147 -15.71 -14.78 -8.21
C GLU A 147 -15.10 -14.67 -6.80
N ALA A 148 -15.52 -15.56 -5.89
CA ALA A 148 -15.01 -15.63 -4.53
C ALA A 148 -13.52 -16.04 -4.46
N ASN A 149 -13.02 -16.81 -5.43
CA ASN A 149 -11.60 -17.17 -5.56
C ASN A 149 -10.79 -16.22 -6.44
N THR A 150 -11.34 -15.05 -6.78
CA THR A 150 -10.59 -14.02 -7.50
C THR A 150 -10.28 -12.88 -6.53
N LEU A 151 -8.99 -12.59 -6.35
CA LEU A 151 -8.53 -11.48 -5.53
C LEU A 151 -8.79 -10.18 -6.28
N HIS A 152 -9.68 -9.35 -5.76
CA HIS A 152 -9.97 -8.02 -6.30
C HIS A 152 -9.44 -6.97 -5.32
N LEU A 153 -8.57 -6.09 -5.78
CA LEU A 153 -8.00 -4.99 -5.01
C LEU A 153 -8.49 -3.65 -5.55
N ALA A 154 -8.78 -2.71 -4.66
CA ALA A 154 -9.07 -1.33 -5.00
C ALA A 154 -8.16 -0.38 -4.21
N LEU A 155 -7.60 0.60 -4.89
CA LEU A 155 -6.82 1.68 -4.34
C LEU A 155 -7.55 3.00 -4.55
N ASP A 156 -7.86 3.70 -3.46
CA ASP A 156 -8.29 5.08 -3.47
C ASP A 156 -7.09 5.98 -3.14
N TYR A 157 -6.70 6.82 -4.10
CA TYR A 157 -5.55 7.70 -4.00
C TYR A 157 -5.93 9.17 -4.24
N PRO A 158 -5.73 10.06 -3.26
CA PRO A 158 -5.96 11.50 -3.43
C PRO A 158 -4.78 12.14 -4.17
N HIS A 159 -4.95 12.44 -5.46
CA HIS A 159 -3.92 13.09 -6.25
C HIS A 159 -3.96 14.60 -6.06
N ARG A 160 -2.84 15.15 -5.59
CA ARG A 160 -2.64 16.61 -5.46
C ARG A 160 -1.82 17.12 -6.64
N PRO A 161 -2.42 17.98 -7.51
CA PRO A 161 -1.74 18.57 -8.66
C PRO A 161 -0.53 19.42 -8.28
N TRP A 162 0.38 19.63 -9.23
CA TRP A 162 1.51 20.56 -9.05
C TRP A 162 1.10 22.01 -9.25
N LEU A 163 0.15 22.26 -10.16
CA LEU A 163 -0.35 23.61 -10.38
C LEU A 163 -1.10 24.13 -9.14
N PRO A 164 -0.72 25.30 -8.60
CA PRO A 164 -1.43 25.90 -7.48
C PRO A 164 -2.86 26.29 -7.90
N GLY A 165 -3.80 26.17 -6.96
CA GLY A 165 -5.20 26.51 -7.18
C GLY A 165 -6.08 25.39 -7.76
N LEU A 166 -5.49 24.27 -8.20
CA LEU A 166 -6.28 23.09 -8.58
C LEU A 166 -6.68 22.26 -7.35
N PRO A 167 -7.92 21.76 -7.29
CA PRO A 167 -8.36 20.89 -6.20
C PRO A 167 -7.69 19.51 -6.28
N THR A 168 -7.58 18.84 -5.13
CA THR A 168 -7.21 17.42 -5.08
C THR A 168 -8.23 16.59 -5.85
N VAL A 169 -7.76 15.71 -6.72
CA VAL A 169 -8.60 14.82 -7.53
C VAL A 169 -8.48 13.40 -6.99
N PRO A 170 -9.59 12.74 -6.60
CA PRO A 170 -9.54 11.34 -6.20
C PRO A 170 -9.28 10.46 -7.44
N ILE A 171 -8.41 9.47 -7.28
CA ILE A 171 -8.13 8.45 -8.29
C ILE A 171 -8.48 7.10 -7.67
N ARG A 172 -9.38 6.35 -8.32
CA ARG A 172 -9.61 4.94 -8.02
C ARG A 172 -8.89 4.07 -9.04
N ILE A 173 -8.16 3.07 -8.55
CA ILE A 173 -7.46 2.08 -9.36
C ILE A 173 -7.86 0.70 -8.85
N GLU A 174 -8.18 -0.20 -9.75
CA GLU A 174 -8.55 -1.57 -9.42
C GLU A 174 -7.60 -2.55 -10.11
N ALA A 175 -7.33 -3.67 -9.45
CA ALA A 175 -6.58 -4.79 -10.00
C ALA A 175 -7.23 -6.09 -9.56
N GLN A 176 -7.09 -7.12 -10.38
CA GLN A 176 -7.63 -8.44 -10.10
C GLN A 176 -6.57 -9.50 -10.39
N ALA A 177 -6.58 -10.58 -9.62
CA ALA A 177 -5.74 -11.75 -9.83
C ALA A 177 -6.49 -13.01 -9.38
N SER A 178 -6.47 -14.06 -10.20
CA SER A 178 -7.00 -15.36 -9.80
C SER A 178 -6.14 -15.93 -8.67
N MET A 179 -6.74 -16.29 -7.54
CA MET A 179 -6.00 -16.89 -6.44
C MET A 179 -5.52 -18.30 -6.84
N GLN A 180 -4.26 -18.59 -6.53
CA GLN A 180 -3.62 -19.85 -6.91
C GLN A 180 -3.67 -20.81 -5.74
N SER A 181 -4.01 -22.08 -5.99
CA SER A 181 -3.78 -23.12 -5.01
C SER A 181 -2.28 -23.19 -4.73
N HIS A 182 -1.91 -23.20 -3.45
CA HIS A 182 -0.58 -23.62 -3.07
C HIS A 182 -0.43 -25.05 -3.59
N ALA A 183 0.32 -25.25 -4.67
CA ALA A 183 0.81 -26.56 -5.07
C ALA A 183 1.88 -27.05 -4.07
N ARG A 184 1.53 -27.11 -2.78
CA ARG A 184 2.33 -27.73 -1.73
C ARG A 184 1.81 -29.15 -1.55
N HIS A 185 2.30 -30.07 -2.38
CA HIS A 185 2.55 -31.50 -2.05
C HIS A 185 2.75 -32.44 -3.27
N TRP A 186 3.42 -32.05 -4.36
CA TRP A 186 3.88 -33.05 -5.36
C TRP A 186 5.37 -33.39 -5.23
N THR A 187 5.96 -33.10 -4.07
CA THR A 187 7.36 -33.41 -3.76
C THR A 187 7.60 -34.79 -3.17
N GLU A 188 6.62 -35.70 -3.18
CA GLU A 188 6.80 -37.10 -2.73
C GLU A 188 7.01 -38.10 -3.89
N GLN A 189 7.04 -37.66 -5.16
CA GLN A 189 7.32 -38.55 -6.31
C GLN A 189 8.62 -38.22 -7.07
N GLY A 190 9.60 -37.58 -6.42
CA GLY A 190 11.00 -37.63 -6.86
C GLY A 190 11.31 -36.98 -8.22
N ARG A 191 10.68 -35.85 -8.55
CA ARG A 191 11.14 -35.01 -9.68
C ARG A 191 10.99 -33.52 -9.36
N ALA A 192 12.10 -32.89 -8.99
CA ALA A 192 12.17 -31.45 -8.76
C ALA A 192 12.10 -30.69 -10.11
N PRO A 193 11.32 -29.60 -10.21
CA PRO A 193 11.57 -28.59 -11.22
C PRO A 193 12.78 -27.76 -10.77
N SER A 194 13.89 -27.87 -11.50
CA SER A 194 14.93 -26.86 -11.47
C SER A 194 14.38 -25.59 -12.12
N THR A 195 14.32 -24.47 -11.39
CA THR A 195 14.68 -23.11 -11.83
C THR A 195 14.29 -22.09 -10.74
N GLY A 196 15.29 -21.38 -10.22
CA GLY A 196 15.16 -19.94 -9.94
C GLY A 196 14.87 -19.49 -8.51
N GLN A 197 15.95 -19.32 -7.74
CA GLN A 197 16.16 -18.34 -6.65
C GLN A 197 15.16 -18.30 -5.48
N ASP A 198 15.60 -18.98 -4.41
CA ASP A 198 15.12 -18.85 -3.04
C ASP A 198 15.33 -17.43 -2.49
N ALA A 199 14.25 -16.73 -2.21
CA ALA A 199 14.19 -15.78 -1.11
C ALA A 199 13.61 -16.52 0.11
N PRO A 200 14.10 -16.28 1.33
CA PRO A 200 13.55 -16.92 2.53
C PRO A 200 12.10 -16.47 2.73
N VAL A 201 11.17 -17.41 2.51
CA VAL A 201 9.74 -17.26 2.75
C VAL A 201 9.51 -17.30 4.28
N PRO A 202 9.01 -16.22 4.91
CA PRO A 202 8.46 -16.34 6.27
C PRO A 202 7.22 -17.25 6.25
N PRO A 203 6.90 -17.94 7.36
CA PRO A 203 5.79 -18.90 7.41
C PRO A 203 4.50 -18.25 6.89
N ALA A 204 3.90 -18.90 5.89
CA ALA A 204 2.69 -18.44 5.23
C ALA A 204 1.57 -18.23 6.24
N ALA A 205 1.06 -17.00 6.33
CA ALA A 205 -0.15 -16.69 7.06
C ALA A 205 -1.34 -17.25 6.29
N ALA A 206 -2.18 -18.02 6.96
CA ALA A 206 -3.49 -18.41 6.48
C ALA A 206 -4.34 -17.15 6.14
N PRO A 207 -5.27 -17.20 5.17
CA PRO A 207 -6.17 -16.09 4.85
C PRO A 207 -6.94 -15.68 6.11
N THR A 208 -6.51 -14.59 6.74
CA THR A 208 -7.05 -14.16 8.04
C THR A 208 -8.32 -13.35 7.80
N HIS A 209 -9.39 -13.68 8.53
CA HIS A 209 -10.65 -12.93 8.56
C HIS A 209 -10.41 -11.43 8.80
N TRP A 210 -10.87 -10.60 7.85
CA TRP A 210 -10.77 -9.14 7.91
C TRP A 210 -11.85 -8.54 8.83
N PRO A 211 -11.54 -7.59 9.72
CA PRO A 211 -12.53 -6.66 10.24
C PRO A 211 -12.79 -5.53 9.22
N ASP A 212 -14.05 -5.21 8.98
CA ASP A 212 -14.52 -4.19 8.02
C ASP A 212 -14.10 -2.74 8.31
N THR A 213 -13.33 -2.49 9.37
CA THR A 213 -12.83 -1.16 9.67
C THR A 213 -11.44 -1.24 10.29
N ALA A 214 -10.39 -1.07 9.49
CA ALA A 214 -9.10 -0.68 10.02
C ALA A 214 -9.10 0.85 10.23
N THR A 215 -9.67 1.28 11.36
CA THR A 215 -9.22 2.51 12.02
C THR A 215 -7.71 2.34 12.27
N PRO A 216 -6.85 3.32 11.92
CA PRO A 216 -5.43 3.21 12.24
C PRO A 216 -5.27 3.00 13.75
N PRO A 217 -4.32 2.17 14.22
CA PRO A 217 -4.07 2.05 15.65
C PRO A 217 -3.81 3.46 16.20
N ALA A 218 -4.66 3.86 17.14
CA ALA A 218 -4.42 5.02 17.96
C ALA A 218 -3.00 4.87 18.51
N GLN A 219 -2.19 5.89 18.29
CA GLN A 219 -0.87 5.99 18.89
C GLN A 219 -1.06 5.75 20.40
N SER A 220 -0.55 4.61 20.86
CA SER A 220 -0.39 4.34 22.28
C SER A 220 0.48 5.45 22.82
N THR A 221 -0.15 6.43 23.47
CA THR A 221 0.51 7.30 24.41
C THR A 221 1.12 6.37 25.44
N ALA A 222 2.43 6.15 25.33
CA ALA A 222 3.20 5.44 26.33
C ALA A 222 2.93 6.13 27.67
N ASP A 223 2.16 5.40 28.45
CA ASP A 223 1.85 5.66 29.83
C ASP A 223 3.17 5.79 30.58
N THR A 224 3.27 6.87 31.35
CA THR A 224 4.40 7.13 32.23
C THR A 224 4.37 6.07 33.30
N THR A 225 5.22 5.05 33.20
CA THR A 225 5.42 4.09 34.28
C THR A 225 6.08 4.81 35.44
N ARG A 226 5.21 5.30 36.33
CA ARG A 226 5.49 5.73 37.69
C ARG A 226 6.04 4.51 38.43
N VAL A 227 7.37 4.42 38.53
CA VAL A 227 8.02 3.50 39.46
C VAL A 227 7.80 4.06 40.86
N THR A 228 6.83 3.45 41.54
CA THR A 228 6.62 3.58 42.98
C THR A 228 7.69 2.73 43.67
N THR A 229 8.72 3.36 44.22
CA THR A 229 9.56 2.75 45.26
C THR A 229 9.27 3.42 46.59
N SER A 230 8.61 2.67 47.46
CA SER A 230 8.41 2.97 48.88
C SER A 230 9.75 3.12 49.63
N PRO A 231 9.79 3.83 50.77
CA PRO A 231 11.00 4.41 51.32
C PRO A 231 11.84 3.41 52.13
N PRO A 232 13.17 3.57 52.20
CA PRO A 232 13.98 2.90 53.21
C PRO A 232 13.98 3.69 54.53
N THR A 233 13.65 2.95 55.59
CA THR A 233 13.82 3.28 57.01
C THR A 233 15.24 3.73 57.34
N ALA A 234 15.34 4.73 58.21
CA ALA A 234 16.58 5.29 58.75
C ALA A 234 17.46 4.24 59.46
N GLY A 235 18.77 4.32 59.24
CA GLY A 235 19.77 3.69 60.11
C GLY A 235 21.14 3.49 59.45
N GLN A 236 22.16 4.09 60.07
CA GLN A 236 23.57 3.64 60.09
C GLN A 236 24.54 4.08 58.98
N ALA A 237 25.21 5.21 59.26
CA ALA A 237 26.66 5.46 59.33
C ALA A 237 27.69 4.84 58.33
N ASP A 238 28.57 5.77 57.90
CA ASP A 238 30.04 5.70 57.75
C ASP A 238 30.74 5.47 56.39
N ALA A 239 31.80 6.28 56.25
CA ALA A 239 33.01 6.22 55.40
C ALA A 239 32.87 6.62 53.90
N ILE A 240 33.33 7.79 53.45
CA ILE A 240 34.73 8.31 53.27
C ILE A 240 35.38 7.86 51.92
N THR A 241 35.55 8.86 51.04
CA THR A 241 36.68 9.15 50.11
C THR A 241 37.00 8.19 48.94
N HIS A 242 36.92 8.69 47.70
CA HIS A 242 38.12 8.90 46.86
C HIS A 242 37.87 9.75 45.59
N ILE A 243 38.92 10.48 45.24
CA ILE A 243 39.13 11.49 44.19
C ILE A 243 39.63 10.84 42.88
N GLY A 244 39.32 11.46 41.73
CA GLY A 244 40.04 11.34 40.44
C GLY A 244 39.12 11.80 39.29
N VAL A 245 39.23 12.97 38.62
CA VAL A 245 40.32 13.66 37.92
C VAL A 245 40.68 13.00 36.56
N ASP A 246 40.37 13.77 35.49
CA ASP A 246 40.82 13.76 34.08
C ASP A 246 40.49 12.51 33.21
N ASP A 247 40.20 12.55 31.90
CA ASP A 247 40.66 13.41 30.81
C ASP A 247 39.75 13.23 29.56
N GLU A 248 39.68 14.25 28.69
CA GLU A 248 39.19 14.16 27.30
C GLU A 248 40.25 13.46 26.40
N PRO A 249 39.91 12.87 25.22
CA PRO A 249 39.94 13.69 23.99
C PRO A 249 39.06 13.25 22.80
N LEU A 250 38.85 14.25 21.93
CA LEU A 250 38.39 14.25 20.54
C LEU A 250 39.16 13.31 19.58
N CYS A 251 38.44 12.61 18.68
CA CYS A 251 38.84 12.18 17.32
C CYS A 251 37.62 11.48 16.64
N GLY A 252 37.26 11.59 15.36
CA GLY A 252 37.80 12.27 14.19
C GLY A 252 36.84 12.02 13.00
N ILE A 253 36.75 13.00 12.10
CA ILE A 253 35.93 12.99 10.87
C ILE A 253 36.80 12.45 9.73
N ALA A 254 36.27 11.54 8.91
CA ALA A 254 36.91 11.12 7.65
C ALA A 254 35.90 11.12 6.48
N LEU A 255 36.07 12.07 5.56
CA LEU A 255 35.56 12.04 4.19
C LEU A 255 36.44 11.11 3.34
N CYS A 256 35.83 10.32 2.46
CA CYS A 256 36.51 9.76 1.29
C CYS A 256 35.67 10.00 0.03
N CYS A 257 36.27 10.72 -0.91
CA CYS A 257 35.89 10.86 -2.32
C CYS A 257 36.92 10.06 -3.13
N GLY A 258 36.51 9.36 -4.18
CA GLY A 258 37.43 8.58 -5.02
C GLY A 258 36.86 8.27 -6.39
N THR A 259 37.28 9.10 -7.35
CA THR A 259 37.54 8.89 -8.79
C THR A 259 36.66 7.95 -9.61
#